data_AF-A0A233HSI1-F1
#
_entry.id   AF-A0A233HSI1-F1
#
_cell.length_a   1.000
_cell.length_b   1.000
_cell.length_c   1.000
_cell.angle_alpha   90.00
_cell.angle_beta   90.00
_cell.angle_gamma   90.00
#
_symmetry.space_group_name_H-M   'P 1'
#
loop_
_entity.id
_entity.type
_entity.pdbx_description
1 polymer ?
#
loop_
_entity_poly.entity_id
_entity_poly.type
_entity_poly.pdbx_seq_one_letter_code
_entity_poly.pdbx_strand_id
1 'polypeptide(L)'
;MTSLGIFLALFVATCGAHMQNLVAIKNIDAQLGWVSYCKVALMCLPISVVVSVGFAYYYTNGVKAFPYLLLSLVALGSSIIFSFIINQFILHQRSFNQLEFIGVIFIIFGVGLTLYSKP
;
A
#
# COMPACT_ATOMS: atom_id res chain seq x y z
N MET A 1 6.35 -1.94 22.94
CA MET A 1 6.27 -1.31 21.60
C MET A 1 4.81 -1.41 21.16
N THR A 2 4.20 -0.31 20.73
CA THR A 2 2.75 -0.27 20.51
C THR A 2 2.36 -1.09 19.28
N SER A 3 1.34 -1.94 19.42
CA SER A 3 0.67 -2.68 18.35
C SER A 3 0.42 -1.81 17.11
N LEU A 4 -0.01 -0.57 17.34
CA LEU A 4 -0.23 0.47 16.35
C LEU A 4 0.97 0.71 15.43
N GLY A 5 2.21 0.74 15.97
CA GLY A 5 3.40 1.05 15.18
C GLY A 5 3.72 -0.01 14.12
N ILE A 6 3.40 -1.28 14.40
CA ILE A 6 3.56 -2.38 13.44
C ILE A 6 2.55 -2.27 12.30
N PHE A 7 1.28 -2.02 12.63
CA PHE A 7 0.23 -1.85 11.63
C PHE A 7 0.46 -0.61 10.77
N LEU A 8 0.91 0.49 11.37
CA LEU A 8 1.19 1.73 10.66
C LEU A 8 2.40 1.57 9.72
N ALA A 9 3.46 0.89 10.16
CA ALA A 9 4.60 0.55 9.30
C ALA A 9 4.18 -0.32 8.10
N LEU A 10 3.31 -1.32 8.33
CA LEU A 10 2.79 -2.18 7.27
C LEU A 10 1.90 -1.42 6.28
N PHE A 11 1.04 -0.53 6.80
CA PHE A 11 0.20 0.34 5.98
C PHE A 11 1.05 1.26 5.10
N VAL A 12 2.04 1.96 5.68
CA VAL A 12 2.94 2.86 4.97
C VAL A 12 3.75 2.12 3.91
N ALA A 13 4.28 0.93 4.22
CA ALA A 13 5.01 0.11 3.25
C ALA A 13 4.13 -0.31 2.08
N THR A 14 2.88 -0.70 2.35
CA THR A 14 1.92 -1.10 1.32
C THR A 14 1.55 0.07 0.42
N CYS A 15 1.25 1.25 0.98
CA CYS A 15 1.00 2.47 0.22
C CYS A 15 2.22 2.90 -0.59
N GLY A 16 3.43 2.80 -0.03
CA GLY A 16 4.67 3.12 -0.70
C GLY A 16 4.89 2.27 -1.96
N ALA A 17 4.63 0.97 -1.90
CA ALA A 17 4.73 0.08 -3.07
C ALA A 17 3.78 0.53 -4.20
N HIS A 18 2.56 0.93 -3.87
CA HIS A 18 1.61 1.47 -4.83
C HIS A 18 2.01 2.84 -5.39
N MET A 19 2.64 3.69 -4.58
CA MET A 19 3.19 4.96 -5.07
C MET A 19 4.28 4.74 -6.12
N GLN A 20 5.12 3.71 -5.97
CA GLN A 20 6.11 3.36 -7.00
C GLN A 20 5.44 2.95 -8.31
N ASN A 21 4.38 2.13 -8.22
CA ASN A 21 3.59 1.74 -9.38
C ASN A 21 2.94 2.96 -10.06
N LEU A 22 2.43 3.92 -9.28
CA LEU A 22 1.86 5.15 -9.80
C LEU A 22 2.92 6.02 -10.52
N VAL A 23 4.11 6.17 -9.94
CA VAL A 23 5.22 6.91 -10.57
C VAL A 23 5.62 6.23 -11.87
N ALA A 24 5.68 4.90 -11.91
CA ALA A 24 5.94 4.13 -13.13
C ALA A 24 4.87 4.40 -14.19
N ILE A 25 3.59 4.25 -13.87
CA ILE A 25 2.47 4.44 -14.81
C ILE A 25 2.45 5.87 -15.38
N LYS A 26 2.71 6.90 -14.55
CA LYS A 26 2.65 8.30 -15.00
C LYS A 26 3.86 8.76 -15.83
N ASN A 27 5.00 8.09 -15.70
CA ASN A 27 6.26 8.54 -16.30
C ASN A 27 6.87 7.54 -17.28
N ILE A 28 6.23 6.38 -17.48
CA ILE A 28 6.65 5.36 -18.45
C ILE A 28 5.56 5.21 -19.52
N ASP A 29 5.63 6.01 -20.57
CA ASP A 29 4.97 5.75 -21.85
C ASP A 29 5.80 4.81 -22.73
N ALA A 30 5.10 4.10 -23.64
CA ALA A 30 5.63 3.05 -24.51
C ALA A 30 6.79 3.46 -25.44
N GLN A 31 7.14 4.75 -25.52
CA GLN A 31 8.21 5.30 -26.38
C GLN A 31 9.44 5.81 -25.62
N LEU A 32 9.52 5.63 -24.31
CA LEU A 32 10.62 6.21 -23.54
C LEU A 32 11.91 5.41 -23.63
N GLY A 33 13.01 6.11 -23.89
CA GLY A 33 14.36 5.54 -23.87
C GLY A 33 14.90 5.30 -22.45
N TRP A 34 16.01 4.57 -22.37
CA TRP A 34 16.72 4.17 -21.13
C TRP A 34 16.87 5.27 -20.07
N VAL A 35 17.09 6.53 -20.49
CA VAL A 35 17.24 7.66 -19.57
C VAL A 35 15.99 7.92 -18.74
N SER A 36 14.79 7.72 -19.29
CA SER A 36 13.54 7.90 -18.53
C SER A 36 13.37 6.83 -17.48
N TYR A 37 13.68 5.57 -17.82
CA TYR A 37 13.67 4.46 -16.86
C TYR A 37 14.63 4.73 -15.69
N CYS A 38 15.83 5.23 -15.96
CA CYS A 38 16.77 5.62 -14.90
C CYS A 38 16.21 6.74 -14.01
N LYS A 39 15.55 7.76 -14.58
CA LYS A 39 14.92 8.83 -13.79
C LYS A 39 13.81 8.28 -12.89
N VAL A 40 12.94 7.43 -13.42
CA VAL A 40 11.86 6.79 -12.64
C VAL A 40 12.45 5.92 -11.53
N ALA A 41 13.48 5.14 -11.83
CA ALA A 41 14.18 4.33 -10.82
C ALA A 41 14.76 5.19 -9.69
N LEU A 42 15.41 6.31 -10.03
CA LEU A 42 15.93 7.27 -9.04
C LEU A 42 14.82 7.91 -8.20
N MET A 43 13.68 8.25 -8.80
CA MET A 43 12.51 8.77 -8.06
C MET A 43 11.91 7.73 -7.13
N CYS A 44 11.96 6.45 -7.50
CA CYS A 44 11.45 5.35 -6.68
C CYS A 44 12.39 4.93 -5.55
N LEU A 45 13.70 5.25 -5.61
CA LEU A 45 14.69 4.83 -4.60
C LEU A 45 14.33 5.25 -3.16
N PRO A 46 13.99 6.52 -2.86
CA PRO A 46 13.60 6.91 -1.50
C PRO A 46 12.38 6.13 -1.01
N ILE A 47 11.42 5.90 -1.91
CA ILE A 47 10.22 5.12 -1.60
C ILE A 47 10.60 3.65 -1.34
N SER A 48 11.52 3.08 -2.12
CA SER A 48 12.01 1.70 -1.93
C SER A 48 12.63 1.49 -0.57
N VAL A 49 13.37 2.49 -0.06
CA VAL A 49 13.96 2.41 1.28
C VAL A 49 12.86 2.35 2.34
N VAL A 50 11.86 3.25 2.26
CA VAL A 50 10.73 3.26 3.21
C VAL A 50 9.95 1.95 3.18
N VAL A 51 9.66 1.44 1.97
CA VAL A 51 8.95 0.18 1.76
C VAL A 51 9.75 -0.99 2.34
N SER A 52 11.05 -1.05 2.05
CA SER A 52 11.94 -2.12 2.52
C SER A 52 12.08 -2.11 4.05
N VAL A 53 12.26 -0.93 4.65
CA VAL A 53 12.34 -0.78 6.12
C VAL A 53 11.02 -1.15 6.78
N GLY A 54 9.89 -0.71 6.22
CA GLY A 54 8.56 -1.04 6.76
C GLY A 54 8.27 -2.54 6.69
N PHE A 55 8.57 -3.21 5.58
CA PHE A 55 8.42 -4.67 5.47
C PHE A 55 9.43 -5.43 6.33
N ALA A 56 10.69 -4.97 6.43
CA ALA A 56 11.68 -5.59 7.31
C ALA A 56 11.24 -5.50 8.78
N TYR A 57 10.71 -4.35 9.21
CA TYR A 57 10.16 -4.17 10.54
C TYR A 57 8.97 -5.10 10.80
N TYR A 58 8.09 -5.25 9.80
CA TYR A 58 6.98 -6.21 9.82
C TYR A 58 7.45 -7.67 9.98
N TYR A 59 8.40 -8.14 9.17
CA TYR A 59 8.87 -9.52 9.24
C TYR A 59 9.63 -9.82 10.54
N THR A 60 10.33 -8.83 11.10
CA THR A 60 11.16 -9.02 12.28
C THR A 60 10.38 -8.91 13.59
N ASN A 61 9.43 -7.97 13.67
CA ASN A 61 8.69 -7.64 14.90
C ASN A 61 7.19 -7.97 14.79
N GLY A 62 6.58 -7.75 13.63
CA GLY A 62 5.15 -7.97 13.41
C GLY A 62 4.74 -9.43 13.51
N VAL A 63 5.45 -10.33 12.81
CA VAL A 63 5.15 -11.77 12.80
C VAL A 63 5.31 -12.43 14.18
N LYS A 64 6.15 -11.84 15.06
CA LYS A 64 6.30 -12.30 16.45
C LYS A 64 5.16 -11.84 17.36
N ALA A 65 4.54 -10.70 17.05
CA ALA A 65 3.52 -10.08 17.89
C ALA A 65 2.08 -10.43 17.45
N PHE A 66 1.85 -10.75 16.18
CA PHE A 66 0.52 -11.03 15.63
C PHE A 66 0.54 -12.23 14.70
N PRO A 67 -0.58 -12.99 14.58
CA PRO A 67 -0.71 -14.03 13.58
C PRO A 67 -0.48 -13.47 12.18
N TYR A 68 0.32 -14.18 11.38
CA TYR A 68 0.64 -13.77 10.01
C TYR A 68 -0.62 -13.47 9.19
N LEU A 69 -1.65 -14.32 9.30
CA LEU A 69 -2.94 -14.15 8.63
C LEU A 69 -3.56 -12.77 8.89
N LEU A 70 -3.54 -12.30 10.14
CA LEU A 70 -4.09 -11.01 10.53
C LEU A 70 -3.37 -9.86 9.83
N LEU A 71 -2.04 -9.92 9.84
CA LEU A 71 -1.20 -8.90 9.21
C LEU A 71 -1.37 -8.93 7.68
N SER A 72 -1.44 -10.11 7.08
CA SER A 72 -1.72 -10.27 5.65
C SER A 72 -3.07 -9.67 5.27
N LEU A 73 -4.11 -9.83 6.09
CA LEU A 73 -5.41 -9.19 5.84
C LEU A 73 -5.34 -7.67 5.89
N VAL A 74 -4.57 -7.09 6.83
CA VAL A 74 -4.35 -5.64 6.87
C VAL A 74 -3.57 -5.15 5.65
N ALA A 75 -2.54 -5.88 5.22
CA ALA A 75 -1.80 -5.56 4.00
C ALA A 75 -2.69 -5.65 2.74
N LEU A 76 -3.50 -6.71 2.62
CA LEU A 76 -4.46 -6.87 1.52
C LEU A 76 -5.51 -5.77 1.51
N GLY A 77 -6.10 -5.48 2.66
CA GLY A 77 -7.12 -4.44 2.81
C GLY A 77 -6.57 -3.07 2.46
N SER A 78 -5.41 -2.70 3.01
CA SER A 78 -4.74 -1.42 2.69
C SER A 78 -4.35 -1.33 1.22
N SER A 79 -3.89 -2.43 0.61
CA SER A 79 -3.60 -2.52 -0.82
C SER A 79 -4.83 -2.24 -1.68
N ILE A 80 -5.97 -2.85 -1.35
CA ILE A 80 -7.23 -2.64 -2.08
C ILE A 80 -7.73 -1.20 -1.93
N ILE A 81 -7.74 -0.66 -0.70
CA ILE A 81 -8.15 0.71 -0.43
C ILE A 81 -7.31 1.69 -1.25
N PHE A 82 -5.99 1.53 -1.22
CA PHE A 82 -5.08 2.47 -1.88
C PHE A 82 -5.11 2.33 -3.41
N SER A 83 -5.26 1.11 -3.93
CA SER A 83 -5.45 0.86 -5.36
C SER A 83 -6.75 1.51 -5.86
N PHE A 84 -7.83 1.42 -5.09
CA PHE A 84 -9.09 2.08 -5.41
C PHE A 84 -8.91 3.61 -5.44
N ILE A 85 -8.23 4.18 -4.43
CA ILE A 85 -7.96 5.62 -4.38
C ILE A 85 -7.17 6.08 -5.60
N ILE A 86 -6.09 5.38 -5.94
CA ILE A 86 -5.25 5.71 -7.11
C ILE A 86 -6.08 5.66 -8.39
N ASN A 87 -6.78 4.55 -8.64
CA ASN A 87 -7.50 4.36 -9.90
C ASN A 87 -8.66 5.34 -10.08
N GLN A 88 -9.40 5.61 -9.00
CA GLN A 88 -10.60 6.44 -9.07
C GLN A 88 -10.29 7.95 -9.03
N PHE A 89 -9.38 8.38 -8.15
CA PHE A 89 -9.15 9.82 -7.89
C PHE A 89 -7.87 10.37 -8.51
N ILE A 90 -6.88 9.52 -8.82
CA ILE A 90 -5.60 10.00 -9.36
C ILE A 90 -5.52 9.75 -10.86
N LEU A 91 -5.73 8.51 -11.29
CA LEU A 91 -5.59 8.10 -12.68
C LEU A 91 -6.86 8.34 -13.49
N HIS A 92 -8.04 8.45 -12.84
CA HIS A 92 -9.34 8.62 -13.50
C HIS A 92 -9.61 7.56 -14.58
N GLN A 93 -9.02 6.37 -14.45
CA GLN A 93 -9.01 5.33 -15.48
C GLN A 93 -10.27 4.45 -15.49
N ARG A 94 -11.09 4.51 -14.43
CA ARG A 94 -12.28 3.66 -14.28
C ARG A 94 -13.54 4.49 -14.05
N SER A 95 -14.63 4.05 -14.69
CA SER A 95 -15.99 4.48 -14.35
C SER A 95 -16.30 4.08 -12.91
N PHE A 96 -16.82 5.03 -12.13
CA PHE A 96 -17.15 4.81 -10.72
C PHE A 96 -18.15 3.64 -10.56
N ASN A 97 -17.72 2.57 -9.89
CA ASN A 97 -18.57 1.42 -9.59
C ASN A 97 -19.03 1.49 -8.12
N GLN A 98 -20.34 1.64 -7.91
CA GLN A 98 -20.95 1.75 -6.59
C GLN A 98 -20.68 0.51 -5.71
N LEU A 99 -20.64 -0.69 -6.30
CA LEU A 99 -20.35 -1.92 -5.56
C LEU A 99 -18.90 -1.96 -5.06
N GLU A 100 -17.94 -1.50 -5.88
CA GLU A 100 -16.54 -1.41 -5.47
C GLU A 100 -16.37 -0.42 -4.31
N PHE A 101 -17.06 0.72 -4.36
CA PHE A 101 -17.03 1.72 -3.29
C PHE A 101 -17.58 1.17 -1.96
N ILE A 102 -18.72 0.46 -2.00
CA ILE A 102 -19.29 -0.19 -0.81
C ILE A 102 -18.32 -1.27 -0.27
N GLY A 103 -17.72 -2.07 -1.15
CA GLY A 103 -16.73 -3.07 -0.76
C GLY A 103 -15.51 -2.47 -0.04
N VAL A 104 -15.00 -1.34 -0.55
CA VAL A 104 -13.90 -0.60 0.08
C VAL A 104 -14.29 -0.09 1.47
N ILE A 105 -15.52 0.41 1.65
CA ILE A 105 -16.02 0.81 2.98
C ILE A 105 -15.99 -0.36 3.95
N PHE A 106 -16.48 -1.53 3.55
CA PHE A 106 -16.43 -2.73 4.40
C PHE A 106 -14.99 -3.14 4.76
N ILE A 107 -14.06 -3.02 3.83
CA ILE A 107 -12.63 -3.29 4.08
C ILE A 107 -12.08 -2.29 5.09
N ILE A 108 -12.39 -1.00 4.96
CA ILE A 108 -11.96 0.04 5.92
C ILE A 108 -12.46 -0.28 7.32
N PHE A 109 -13.75 -0.63 7.46
CA PHE A 109 -14.34 -1.02 8.74
C PHE A 109 -13.68 -2.29 9.30
N GLY A 110 -13.49 -3.33 8.48
CA GLY A 110 -12.87 -4.58 8.90
C GLY A 110 -11.42 -4.41 9.37
N VAL A 111 -10.62 -3.63 8.63
CA VAL A 111 -9.25 -3.27 9.03
C VAL A 111 -9.28 -2.42 10.31
N GLY A 112 -10.16 -1.41 10.39
CA GLY A 112 -10.29 -0.55 11.57
C GLY A 112 -10.65 -1.32 12.85
N LEU A 113 -11.63 -2.23 12.77
CA LEU A 113 -12.01 -3.11 13.87
C LEU A 113 -10.87 -4.05 14.25
N THR A 114 -10.10 -4.55 13.28
CA THR A 114 -8.93 -5.39 13.54
C THR A 114 -7.84 -4.65 14.33
N LEU A 115 -7.66 -3.36 14.07
CA LEU A 115 -6.73 -2.50 14.81
C LEU A 115 -7.21 -2.21 16.23
N TYR A 116 -8.52 -2.01 16.42
CA TYR A 116 -9.12 -1.71 17.73
C TYR A 116 -9.34 -2.93 18.62
N SER A 117 -9.57 -4.11 18.02
CA SER A 117 -9.92 -5.33 18.74
C SER A 117 -8.75 -5.94 19.52
N LYS A 118 -7.51 -5.46 19.35
CA LYS A 118 -6.36 -5.98 20.09
C LYS A 118 -5.86 -4.97 21.14
N PRO A 119 -6.02 -5.29 22.45
CA PRO A 119 -5.31 -4.59 23.52
C PRO A 119 -3.79 -4.82 23.44
#